data_AF-A0A0Q8X946-F1
#
_entry.id   AF-A0A0Q8X946-F1
#
_cell.length_a   1.000
_cell.length_b   1.000
_cell.length_c   1.000
_cell.angle_alpha   90.00
_cell.angle_beta   90.00
_cell.angle_gamma   90.00
#
_symmetry.space_group_name_H-M   'P 1'
#
loop_
_entity.id
_entity.type
_entity.pdbx_description
1 polymer ?
#
loop_
_entity_poly.entity_id
_entity_poly.type
_entity_poly.pdbx_seq_one_letter_code
_entity_poly.pdbx_strand_id
1 'polypeptide(L)'
;MLGGGNASATCVAGIWKPVATNPADPNSKLPLRYETPHFAFHWAGDLVPADVARSAGEHLEYVWSYFLATLDFPEPDCATATKRKANVFIDASYGLTGGVDDAGNIGMWIGPGGLKDRFGLAHELTHSLQGGTGSFRDTPYGGWLWESHANWMTTQLPEFRGNTHCSVLSVNYPHLYYGSTRVRYCNWQFLEYLKDRFGYAVVNDIWRKAPKRGEPGADKADPIEVLMRNQRWTLAQLNDAFGDWAMHNAHWDYTNPDGSDQGAVYRREYGGYEQANDRPLRTTVLDPLDLQKRRFTVPAAWAPQRWGYNIVRLHPDKDAASITATFRGVVQTAPAIMKLPGLAGEPAAIPAPASGWRWGLIAVDAAGESRYSPLQRGADGTATLAVRPDDQGLYMVVVGTPSQFHHIHWEQPYHAIYRYPWMVQFAGAMPASVPPIAGGHRHAYGGGWVAAGATVGASAYVGPYARVLSGSVRGNARVEDHAVIHGGQLLGNARASALSVIRGNTILRDDARVTTTFAGIGEFEQNIVLSGTAQLIGDVEQRGASFARGAYSGFVDQAAASDPKRGANLMSAPAEVTATPNYVWRK
;
A
#
# COMPACT_ATOMS: atom_id res chain seq x y z
N MET A 1 8.66 9.59 -29.99
CA MET A 1 10.10 9.90 -30.11
C MET A 1 10.69 9.90 -28.72
N LEU A 2 11.24 8.77 -28.27
CA LEU A 2 11.86 8.58 -26.97
C LEU A 2 13.09 7.69 -27.18
N GLY A 3 14.17 7.95 -26.43
CA GLY A 3 15.39 7.15 -26.50
C GLY A 3 16.70 7.94 -26.42
N GLY A 4 16.72 9.09 -25.74
CA GLY A 4 17.98 9.65 -25.25
C GLY A 4 18.36 8.95 -23.95
N GLY A 5 18.88 7.72 -24.03
CA GLY A 5 19.51 7.07 -22.89
C GLY A 5 20.69 7.92 -22.44
N ASN A 6 20.53 8.66 -21.35
CA ASN A 6 21.68 9.26 -20.67
C ASN A 6 22.51 8.10 -20.14
N ALA A 7 23.67 7.87 -20.77
CA ALA A 7 24.67 6.95 -20.25
C ALA A 7 24.94 7.31 -18.78
N SER A 8 24.87 6.30 -17.90
CA SER A 8 25.30 6.40 -16.51
C SER A 8 26.73 6.98 -16.51
N ALA A 9 26.99 7.98 -15.66
CA ALA A 9 28.33 8.53 -15.53
C ALA A 9 29.27 7.41 -15.09
N THR A 10 30.28 7.10 -15.89
CA THR A 10 31.22 6.00 -15.60
C THR A 10 31.91 6.27 -14.26
N CYS A 11 31.69 5.39 -13.27
CA CYS A 11 32.32 5.53 -11.97
C CYS A 11 33.85 5.40 -12.08
N VAL A 12 34.56 6.12 -11.21
CA VAL A 12 36.01 6.03 -11.11
C VAL A 12 36.37 4.63 -10.64
N ALA A 13 37.13 3.90 -11.46
CA ALA A 13 37.66 2.60 -11.08
C ALA A 13 38.52 2.73 -9.82
N GLY A 14 38.43 1.75 -8.92
CA GLY A 14 39.02 1.87 -7.60
C GLY A 14 39.25 0.56 -6.88
N ILE A 15 39.92 0.66 -5.74
CA ILE A 15 40.23 -0.48 -4.86
C ILE A 15 39.26 -0.45 -3.69
N TRP A 16 38.51 -1.54 -3.54
CA TRP A 16 37.60 -1.79 -2.43
C TRP A 16 38.38 -2.23 -1.19
N LYS A 17 38.24 -1.48 -0.10
CA LYS A 17 38.92 -1.74 1.18
C LYS A 17 37.93 -1.82 2.33
N PRO A 18 38.13 -2.73 3.29
CA PRO A 18 37.43 -2.66 4.57
C PRO A 18 37.62 -1.28 5.20
N VAL A 19 36.58 -0.81 5.87
CA VAL A 19 36.61 0.46 6.61
C VAL A 19 36.26 0.21 8.07
N ALA A 20 36.96 0.90 8.97
CA ALA A 20 36.62 0.89 10.38
C ALA A 20 35.31 1.66 10.60
N THR A 21 34.43 1.10 11.45
CA THR A 21 33.33 1.87 12.05
C THR A 21 33.88 2.87 13.09
N ASN A 22 33.02 3.73 13.62
CA ASN A 22 33.35 4.62 14.72
C ASN A 22 33.94 3.81 15.91
N PRO A 23 35.09 4.20 16.50
CA PRO A 23 35.65 3.50 17.66
C PRO A 23 34.72 3.41 18.88
N ALA A 24 33.71 4.28 18.97
CA ALA A 24 32.69 4.22 20.01
C ALA A 24 31.59 3.18 19.73
N ASP A 25 31.43 2.73 18.49
CA ASP A 25 30.48 1.69 18.10
C ASP A 25 30.91 0.36 18.72
N PRO A 26 30.01 -0.38 19.41
CA PRO A 26 30.30 -1.72 19.93
C PRO A 26 30.90 -2.67 18.88
N ASN A 27 30.51 -2.52 17.61
CA ASN A 27 31.00 -3.32 16.49
C ASN A 27 32.48 -3.09 16.16
N SER A 28 33.08 -1.98 16.60
CA SER A 28 34.52 -1.72 16.42
C SER A 28 35.42 -2.78 17.05
N LYS A 29 34.88 -3.58 17.99
CA LYS A 29 35.58 -4.68 18.67
C LYS A 29 35.45 -6.02 17.95
N LEU A 30 34.55 -6.13 16.98
CA LEU A 30 34.38 -7.36 16.21
C LEU A 30 35.54 -7.46 15.21
N PRO A 31 36.33 -8.54 15.25
CA PRO A 31 37.44 -8.69 14.32
C PRO A 31 36.92 -9.02 12.91
N LEU A 32 37.63 -8.54 11.89
CA LEU A 32 37.46 -8.97 10.50
C LEU A 32 37.84 -10.44 10.36
N ARG A 33 36.95 -11.26 9.80
CA ARG A 33 37.11 -12.72 9.72
C ARG A 33 37.04 -13.27 8.31
N TYR A 34 36.30 -12.61 7.42
CA TYR A 34 36.14 -13.03 6.03
C TYR A 34 35.92 -11.82 5.13
N GLU A 35 36.39 -11.89 3.90
CA GLU A 35 36.26 -10.82 2.91
C GLU A 35 35.91 -11.39 1.54
N THR A 36 35.15 -10.62 0.80
CA THR A 36 34.91 -10.77 -0.64
C THR A 36 35.35 -9.48 -1.34
N PRO A 37 35.25 -9.34 -2.68
CA PRO A 37 35.57 -8.09 -3.38
C PRO A 37 34.91 -6.83 -2.78
N HIS A 38 33.62 -6.89 -2.42
CA HIS A 38 32.82 -5.74 -1.98
C HIS A 38 32.39 -5.80 -0.51
N PHE A 39 32.60 -6.92 0.21
CA PHE A 39 32.13 -7.09 1.59
C PHE A 39 33.25 -7.46 2.57
N ALA A 40 33.12 -6.99 3.81
CA ALA A 40 34.02 -7.27 4.92
C ALA A 40 33.19 -7.79 6.11
N PHE A 41 33.37 -9.05 6.49
CA PHE A 41 32.58 -9.74 7.50
C PHE A 41 33.30 -9.79 8.85
N HIS A 42 32.62 -9.36 9.90
CA HIS A 42 33.18 -9.21 11.24
C HIS A 42 32.36 -9.98 12.28
N TRP A 43 33.02 -10.84 13.07
CA TRP A 43 32.38 -11.56 14.18
C TRP A 43 33.37 -12.08 15.23
N ALA A 44 32.89 -12.26 16.45
CA ALA A 44 33.68 -12.79 17.56
C ALA A 44 33.64 -14.33 17.64
N GLY A 45 34.73 -14.93 18.12
CA GLY A 45 34.83 -16.39 18.32
C GLY A 45 34.52 -17.22 17.07
N ASP A 46 33.86 -18.36 17.28
CA ASP A 46 33.47 -19.34 16.26
C ASP A 46 31.97 -19.25 15.91
N LEU A 47 31.38 -18.05 16.09
CA LEU A 47 29.94 -17.81 15.94
C LEU A 47 29.38 -18.23 14.57
N VAL A 48 30.20 -18.09 13.52
CA VAL A 48 29.79 -18.31 12.13
C VAL A 48 30.67 -19.39 11.51
N PRO A 49 30.09 -20.53 11.08
CA PRO A 49 30.80 -21.53 10.29
C PRO A 49 31.34 -20.94 8.99
N ALA A 50 32.56 -21.30 8.61
CA ALA A 50 33.27 -20.72 7.47
C ALA A 50 32.55 -20.95 6.12
N ASP A 51 31.86 -22.08 5.96
CA ASP A 51 31.05 -22.42 4.80
C ASP A 51 29.80 -21.52 4.69
N VAL A 52 29.17 -21.22 5.83
CA VAL A 52 28.02 -20.29 5.88
C VAL A 52 28.45 -18.88 5.51
N ALA A 53 29.57 -18.39 6.07
CA ALA A 53 30.10 -17.06 5.73
C ALA A 53 30.45 -16.96 4.22
N ARG A 54 31.07 -18.01 3.67
CA ARG A 54 31.40 -18.08 2.24
C ARG A 54 30.15 -18.04 1.37
N SER A 55 29.15 -18.86 1.68
CA SER A 55 27.90 -18.91 0.92
C SER A 55 27.14 -17.58 0.96
N ALA A 56 27.10 -16.92 2.12
CA ALA A 56 26.51 -15.58 2.26
C ALA A 56 27.27 -14.53 1.44
N GLY A 57 28.61 -14.56 1.49
CA GLY A 57 29.46 -13.68 0.69
C GLY A 57 29.29 -13.85 -0.81
N GLU A 58 29.27 -15.10 -1.30
CA GLU A 58 29.01 -15.42 -2.71
C GLU A 58 27.64 -14.91 -3.16
N HIS A 59 26.62 -15.08 -2.33
CA HIS A 59 25.28 -14.55 -2.62
C HIS A 59 25.25 -13.02 -2.65
N LEU A 60 25.86 -12.35 -1.68
CA LEU A 60 25.92 -10.88 -1.64
C LEU A 60 26.69 -10.29 -2.84
N GLU A 61 27.77 -10.94 -3.30
CA GLU A 61 28.49 -10.54 -4.52
C GLU A 61 27.64 -10.70 -5.78
N TYR A 62 26.86 -11.78 -5.87
CA TYR A 62 25.89 -11.98 -6.94
C TYR A 62 24.82 -10.87 -6.94
N VAL A 63 24.22 -10.58 -5.78
CA VAL A 63 23.21 -9.53 -5.64
C VAL A 63 23.78 -8.16 -5.98
N TRP A 64 24.96 -7.82 -5.44
CA TRP A 64 25.67 -6.58 -5.73
C TRP A 64 25.87 -6.38 -7.24
N SER A 65 26.40 -7.41 -7.90
CA SER A 65 26.63 -7.39 -9.35
C SER A 65 25.33 -7.17 -10.13
N TYR A 66 24.26 -7.87 -9.77
CA TYR A 66 22.97 -7.73 -10.44
C TYR A 66 22.35 -6.34 -10.22
N PHE A 67 22.37 -5.84 -8.98
CA PHE A 67 21.79 -4.54 -8.64
C PHE A 67 22.49 -3.38 -9.36
N LEU A 68 23.81 -3.38 -9.42
CA LEU A 68 24.55 -2.29 -10.07
C LEU A 68 24.58 -2.46 -11.59
N ALA A 69 24.84 -3.66 -12.11
CA ALA A 69 25.04 -3.86 -13.54
C ALA A 69 23.74 -4.07 -14.34
N THR A 70 22.72 -4.69 -13.74
CA THR A 70 21.45 -5.00 -14.44
C THR A 70 20.36 -3.99 -14.07
N LEU A 71 20.18 -3.70 -12.78
CA LEU A 71 19.16 -2.74 -12.36
C LEU A 71 19.64 -1.29 -12.51
N ASP A 72 20.94 -1.06 -12.72
CA ASP A 72 21.53 0.29 -12.77
C ASP A 72 21.30 1.05 -11.45
N PHE A 73 21.43 0.39 -10.30
CA PHE A 73 21.45 1.08 -9.01
C PHE A 73 22.77 1.86 -8.84
N PRO A 74 22.77 3.08 -8.23
CA PRO A 74 24.00 3.85 -8.03
C PRO A 74 25.11 3.09 -7.30
N GLU A 75 26.31 3.06 -7.88
CA GLU A 75 27.50 2.51 -7.23
C GLU A 75 27.93 3.40 -6.04
N PRO A 76 28.14 2.82 -4.84
CA PRO A 76 28.73 3.54 -3.72
C PRO A 76 30.13 4.07 -4.04
N ASP A 77 30.47 5.25 -3.52
CA ASP A 77 31.78 5.89 -3.72
C ASP A 77 32.15 6.08 -5.22
N CYS A 78 31.16 6.21 -6.10
CA CYS A 78 31.33 6.29 -7.57
C CYS A 78 32.39 7.33 -8.02
N ALA A 79 32.54 8.45 -7.29
CA ALA A 79 33.44 9.53 -7.64
C ALA A 79 34.91 9.34 -7.17
N THR A 80 35.23 8.29 -6.41
CA THR A 80 36.55 8.11 -5.80
C THR A 80 37.19 6.77 -6.16
N ALA A 81 38.53 6.77 -6.34
CA ALA A 81 39.30 5.54 -6.55
C ALA A 81 39.49 4.72 -5.26
N THR A 82 39.31 5.34 -4.09
CA THR A 82 39.19 4.62 -2.81
C THR A 82 37.73 4.25 -2.63
N LYS A 83 37.44 2.94 -2.61
CA LYS A 83 36.09 2.40 -2.44
C LYS A 83 35.96 1.70 -1.10
N ARG A 84 34.82 1.84 -0.43
CA ARG A 84 34.58 1.21 0.88
C ARG A 84 33.81 -0.08 0.72
N LYS A 85 34.37 -1.19 1.20
CA LYS A 85 33.59 -2.43 1.32
C LYS A 85 32.43 -2.22 2.28
N ALA A 86 31.29 -2.86 2.00
CA ALA A 86 30.20 -2.91 2.94
C ALA A 86 30.59 -3.79 4.14
N ASN A 87 30.45 -3.25 5.35
CA ASN A 87 30.71 -4.02 6.56
C ASN A 87 29.52 -4.94 6.87
N VAL A 88 29.78 -6.21 7.13
CA VAL A 88 28.78 -7.19 7.56
C VAL A 88 29.12 -7.60 8.99
N PHE A 89 28.49 -6.97 9.97
CA PHE A 89 28.66 -7.26 11.39
C PHE A 89 27.73 -8.38 11.81
N ILE A 90 28.28 -9.42 12.43
CA ILE A 90 27.51 -10.61 12.83
C ILE A 90 27.61 -10.82 14.34
N ASP A 91 26.44 -10.82 14.98
CA ASP A 91 26.27 -11.03 16.42
C ASP A 91 24.96 -11.78 16.70
N ALA A 92 24.94 -12.65 17.71
CA ALA A 92 23.75 -13.44 18.04
C ALA A 92 22.53 -12.60 18.48
N SER A 93 22.75 -11.36 18.92
CA SER A 93 21.69 -10.42 19.31
C SER A 93 21.05 -9.69 18.13
N TYR A 94 21.64 -9.77 16.93
CA TYR A 94 21.14 -9.08 15.76
C TYR A 94 20.01 -9.82 15.05
N GLY A 95 19.08 -9.03 14.50
CA GLY A 95 18.11 -9.50 13.51
C GLY A 95 18.75 -9.56 12.13
N LEU A 96 18.08 -9.01 11.13
CA LEU A 96 18.63 -8.85 9.79
C LEU A 96 18.32 -7.41 9.37
N THR A 97 19.35 -6.57 9.26
CA THR A 97 19.19 -5.13 9.00
C THR A 97 20.35 -4.62 8.17
N GLY A 98 20.08 -3.77 7.19
CA GLY A 98 21.05 -3.05 6.38
C GLY A 98 20.85 -1.54 6.45
N GLY A 99 21.90 -0.80 6.08
CA GLY A 99 21.87 0.66 6.12
C GLY A 99 23.27 1.26 6.14
N VAL A 100 23.40 2.36 6.90
CA VAL A 100 24.65 3.09 7.08
C VAL A 100 24.93 3.33 8.55
N ASP A 101 26.18 3.17 8.96
CA ASP A 101 26.61 3.49 10.33
C ASP A 101 26.69 5.02 10.56
N ASP A 102 27.02 5.41 11.79
CA ASP A 102 27.19 6.81 12.17
C ASP A 102 28.34 7.52 11.43
N ALA A 103 29.33 6.77 10.97
CA ALA A 103 30.43 7.27 10.14
C ALA A 103 30.05 7.35 8.64
N GLY A 104 28.84 6.93 8.28
CA GLY A 104 28.33 6.92 6.91
C GLY A 104 28.86 5.77 6.05
N ASN A 105 29.44 4.73 6.66
CA ASN A 105 29.80 3.51 5.95
C ASN A 105 28.57 2.65 5.72
N ILE A 106 28.43 2.13 4.51
CA ILE A 106 27.37 1.16 4.20
C ILE A 106 27.67 -0.16 4.91
N GLY A 107 26.63 -0.82 5.40
CA GLY A 107 26.80 -2.09 6.11
C GLY A 107 25.50 -2.80 6.44
N MET A 108 25.66 -3.96 7.06
CA MET A 108 24.61 -4.87 7.48
C MET A 108 24.92 -5.40 8.89
N TRP A 109 23.89 -5.60 9.69
CA TRP A 109 23.93 -6.15 11.05
C TRP A 109 23.04 -7.38 11.08
N ILE A 110 23.67 -8.56 11.21
CA ILE A 110 23.06 -9.84 10.87
C ILE A 110 23.24 -10.84 12.01
N GLY A 111 22.15 -11.47 12.44
CA GLY A 111 22.20 -12.65 13.29
C GLY A 111 22.64 -13.89 12.51
N PRO A 112 23.30 -14.89 13.11
CA PRO A 112 23.85 -16.03 12.37
C PRO A 112 22.84 -16.77 11.47
N GLY A 113 21.56 -16.80 11.84
CA GLY A 113 20.49 -17.37 11.02
C GLY A 113 20.20 -16.59 9.73
N GLY A 114 20.36 -15.27 9.75
CA GLY A 114 20.12 -14.38 8.61
C GLY A 114 21.13 -14.56 7.47
N LEU A 115 22.31 -15.11 7.74
CA LEU A 115 23.31 -15.43 6.70
C LEU A 115 22.83 -16.48 5.68
N LYS A 116 21.78 -17.24 6.02
CA LYS A 116 21.16 -18.22 5.11
C LYS A 116 19.90 -17.69 4.43
N ASP A 117 19.39 -16.53 4.85
CA ASP A 117 18.21 -15.91 4.27
C ASP A 117 18.60 -15.11 3.02
N ARG A 118 18.60 -15.79 1.86
CA ARG A 118 18.99 -15.18 0.58
C ARG A 118 18.11 -13.98 0.19
N PHE A 119 16.80 -14.03 0.48
CA PHE A 119 15.91 -12.90 0.19
C PHE A 119 16.22 -11.74 1.12
N GLY A 120 16.29 -12.00 2.43
CA GLY A 120 16.62 -11.00 3.43
C GLY A 120 17.99 -10.36 3.19
N LEU A 121 19.02 -11.13 2.82
CA LEU A 121 20.34 -10.57 2.48
C LEU A 121 20.26 -9.58 1.31
N ALA A 122 19.47 -9.88 0.27
CA ALA A 122 19.27 -8.98 -0.86
C ALA A 122 18.45 -7.74 -0.50
N HIS A 123 17.42 -7.91 0.32
CA HIS A 123 16.59 -6.83 0.85
C HIS A 123 17.43 -5.86 1.69
N GLU A 124 18.19 -6.37 2.65
CA GLU A 124 19.01 -5.55 3.53
C GLU A 124 20.20 -4.91 2.80
N LEU A 125 20.80 -5.60 1.82
CA LEU A 125 21.81 -4.97 0.97
C LEU A 125 21.24 -3.77 0.20
N THR A 126 19.96 -3.84 -0.21
CA THR A 126 19.28 -2.70 -0.80
C THR A 126 19.24 -1.51 0.16
N HIS A 127 18.94 -1.73 1.44
CA HIS A 127 18.99 -0.67 2.44
C HIS A 127 20.39 -0.08 2.65
N SER A 128 21.43 -0.91 2.61
CA SER A 128 22.81 -0.43 2.66
C SER A 128 23.12 0.49 1.47
N LEU A 129 22.72 0.09 0.26
CA LEU A 129 22.91 0.86 -0.96
C LEU A 129 22.09 2.15 -0.98
N GLN A 130 20.81 2.10 -0.57
CA GLN A 130 19.93 3.26 -0.40
C GLN A 130 20.53 4.25 0.59
N GLY A 131 20.98 3.78 1.76
CA GLY A 131 21.65 4.61 2.76
C GLY A 131 22.91 5.27 2.22
N GLY A 132 23.66 4.54 1.39
CA GLY A 132 24.86 5.01 0.71
C GLY A 132 24.61 6.16 -0.27
N THR A 133 23.41 6.33 -0.83
CA THR A 133 23.10 7.50 -1.68
C THR A 133 22.98 8.79 -0.88
N GLY A 134 22.70 8.69 0.43
CA GLY A 134 22.43 9.81 1.32
C GLY A 134 21.04 10.41 1.13
N SER A 135 20.21 9.90 0.23
CA SER A 135 18.89 10.44 -0.08
C SER A 135 17.84 9.96 0.91
N PHE A 136 16.81 10.79 1.12
CA PHE A 136 15.63 10.47 1.94
C PHE A 136 15.89 10.05 3.41
N ARG A 137 17.08 10.34 3.97
CA ARG A 137 17.43 9.94 5.36
C ARG A 137 16.71 10.73 6.45
N ASP A 138 16.39 12.00 6.19
CA ASP A 138 15.87 12.94 7.21
C ASP A 138 14.50 13.55 6.82
N THR A 139 13.85 13.05 5.77
CA THR A 139 12.54 13.54 5.30
C THR A 139 11.39 12.75 5.92
N PRO A 140 10.27 13.39 6.31
CA PRO A 140 9.11 12.68 6.84
C PRO A 140 8.24 12.00 5.76
N TYR A 141 8.56 12.17 4.47
CA TYR A 141 7.74 11.71 3.33
C TYR A 141 8.32 10.46 2.62
N GLY A 142 9.59 10.14 2.88
CA GLY A 142 10.33 9.13 2.11
C GLY A 142 10.30 7.71 2.69
N GLY A 143 9.92 7.54 3.96
CA GLY A 143 10.08 6.27 4.69
C GLY A 143 9.50 5.04 3.97
N TRP A 144 8.40 5.20 3.24
CA TRP A 144 7.70 4.06 2.62
C TRP A 144 8.46 3.50 1.43
N LEU A 145 9.22 4.37 0.74
CA LEU A 145 9.98 3.96 -0.42
C LEU A 145 11.15 3.07 -0.03
N TRP A 146 11.76 3.26 1.15
CA TRP A 146 12.87 2.41 1.62
C TRP A 146 12.50 0.93 1.52
N GLU A 147 11.37 0.55 2.13
CA GLU A 147 10.88 -0.82 2.19
C GLU A 147 10.29 -1.30 0.87
N SER A 148 9.47 -0.47 0.22
CA SER A 148 8.84 -0.78 -1.06
C SER A 148 9.89 -1.09 -2.13
N HIS A 149 10.92 -0.25 -2.21
CA HIS A 149 12.00 -0.39 -3.16
C HIS A 149 12.95 -1.54 -2.83
N ALA A 150 13.23 -1.82 -1.55
CA ALA A 150 14.05 -2.98 -1.17
C ALA A 150 13.41 -4.31 -1.57
N ASN A 151 12.09 -4.44 -1.36
CA ASN A 151 11.34 -5.58 -1.89
C ASN A 151 11.30 -5.59 -3.42
N TRP A 152 11.13 -4.43 -4.06
CA TRP A 152 11.14 -4.32 -5.51
C TRP A 152 12.47 -4.79 -6.12
N MET A 153 13.61 -4.26 -5.66
CA MET A 153 14.94 -4.66 -6.15
C MET A 153 15.18 -6.16 -5.95
N THR A 154 14.85 -6.67 -4.77
CA THR A 154 15.02 -8.10 -4.46
C THR A 154 14.18 -8.97 -5.37
N THR A 155 12.92 -8.60 -5.62
CA THR A 155 12.03 -9.32 -6.54
C THR A 155 12.44 -9.18 -8.01
N GLN A 156 13.38 -8.30 -8.38
CA GLN A 156 13.94 -8.31 -9.74
C GLN A 156 14.98 -9.41 -9.95
N LEU A 157 15.54 -10.00 -8.88
CA LEU A 157 16.54 -11.05 -9.01
C LEU A 157 15.93 -12.31 -9.68
N PRO A 158 16.67 -12.99 -10.58
CA PRO A 158 16.22 -14.21 -11.24
C PRO A 158 15.61 -15.28 -10.33
N GLU A 159 16.15 -15.42 -9.13
CA GLU A 159 15.67 -16.38 -8.12
C GLU A 159 14.31 -16.00 -7.52
N PHE A 160 13.98 -14.71 -7.46
CA PHE A 160 12.79 -14.21 -6.73
C PHE A 160 11.71 -13.62 -7.65
N ARG A 161 12.03 -13.25 -8.90
CA ARG A 161 11.08 -12.64 -9.86
C ARG A 161 9.85 -13.47 -10.23
N GLY A 162 9.87 -14.76 -9.88
CA GLY A 162 8.73 -15.66 -10.01
C GLY A 162 7.69 -15.54 -8.89
N ASN A 163 7.93 -14.76 -7.84
CA ASN A 163 7.07 -14.60 -6.67
C ASN A 163 6.76 -13.11 -6.42
N THR A 164 5.55 -12.81 -5.98
CA THR A 164 5.10 -11.46 -5.67
C THR A 164 5.36 -11.02 -4.22
N HIS A 165 5.97 -11.87 -3.38
CA HIS A 165 6.14 -11.64 -1.96
C HIS A 165 4.81 -11.17 -1.32
N CYS A 166 4.84 -10.20 -0.40
CA CYS A 166 3.64 -9.68 0.27
C CYS A 166 2.77 -8.77 -0.61
N SER A 167 3.15 -8.49 -1.86
CA SER A 167 2.55 -7.38 -2.64
C SER A 167 1.06 -7.54 -2.94
N VAL A 168 0.52 -8.77 -2.85
CA VAL A 168 -0.92 -9.07 -2.87
C VAL A 168 -1.70 -8.26 -1.83
N LEU A 169 -1.06 -7.83 -0.74
CA LEU A 169 -1.66 -6.97 0.27
C LEU A 169 -2.11 -5.63 -0.33
N SER A 170 -1.28 -4.99 -1.16
CA SER A 170 -1.66 -3.72 -1.82
C SER A 170 -2.76 -3.93 -2.85
N VAL A 171 -2.86 -5.12 -3.44
CA VAL A 171 -3.96 -5.50 -4.35
C VAL A 171 -5.29 -5.63 -3.60
N ASN A 172 -5.25 -6.01 -2.33
CA ASN A 172 -6.45 -6.13 -1.48
C ASN A 172 -6.93 -4.80 -0.90
N TYR A 173 -6.08 -3.77 -0.87
CA TYR A 173 -6.40 -2.45 -0.32
C TYR A 173 -6.01 -1.31 -1.28
N PRO A 174 -6.44 -1.33 -2.55
CA PRO A 174 -5.95 -0.39 -3.57
C PRO A 174 -6.46 1.04 -3.34
N HIS A 175 -7.51 1.23 -2.53
CA HIS A 175 -8.10 2.53 -2.24
C HIS A 175 -7.25 3.40 -1.30
N LEU A 176 -6.29 2.80 -0.61
CA LEU A 176 -5.33 3.53 0.23
C LEU A 176 -4.42 4.42 -0.62
N TYR A 177 -3.91 5.50 -0.03
CA TYR A 177 -2.97 6.37 -0.73
C TYR A 177 -1.70 5.60 -1.10
N TYR A 178 -1.17 5.87 -2.29
CA TYR A 178 0.11 5.28 -2.69
C TYR A 178 1.23 5.80 -1.78
N GLY A 179 2.02 4.88 -1.24
CA GLY A 179 3.00 5.15 -0.19
C GLY A 179 2.51 4.94 1.25
N SER A 180 1.30 4.41 1.46
CA SER A 180 0.78 4.14 2.81
C SER A 180 1.64 3.16 3.61
N THR A 181 1.89 3.50 4.88
CA THR A 181 2.63 2.65 5.84
C THR A 181 1.97 1.31 6.09
N ARG A 182 0.65 1.22 5.87
CA ARG A 182 -0.14 -0.01 5.95
C ARG A 182 0.31 -1.07 4.96
N VAL A 183 0.77 -0.65 3.78
CA VAL A 183 1.15 -1.53 2.66
C VAL A 183 2.57 -1.27 2.15
N ARG A 184 3.43 -0.61 2.94
CA ARG A 184 4.74 -0.11 2.49
C ARG A 184 5.68 -1.16 1.91
N TYR A 185 5.67 -2.38 2.46
CA TYR A 185 6.48 -3.48 1.93
C TYR A 185 5.91 -4.02 0.61
N CYS A 186 4.63 -3.77 0.34
CA CYS A 186 3.80 -4.52 -0.58
C CYS A 186 3.27 -3.66 -1.75
N ASN A 187 3.61 -2.37 -1.79
CA ASN A 187 3.04 -1.39 -2.71
C ASN A 187 3.98 -1.01 -3.88
N TRP A 188 4.89 -1.90 -4.30
CA TRP A 188 5.88 -1.61 -5.34
C TRP A 188 5.35 -1.75 -6.78
N GLN A 189 4.07 -2.04 -7.01
CA GLN A 189 3.52 -2.30 -8.35
C GLN A 189 3.57 -1.07 -9.26
N PHE A 190 3.57 0.15 -8.72
CA PHE A 190 3.81 1.34 -9.54
C PHE A 190 5.27 1.44 -10.00
N LEU A 191 6.23 0.91 -9.23
CA LEU A 191 7.63 0.80 -9.68
C LEU A 191 7.75 -0.19 -10.83
N GLU A 192 6.97 -1.27 -10.83
CA GLU A 192 6.86 -2.20 -11.96
C GLU A 192 6.29 -1.54 -13.21
N TYR A 193 5.23 -0.73 -13.06
CA TYR A 193 4.70 0.06 -14.17
C TYR A 193 5.75 1.05 -14.72
N LEU A 194 6.48 1.74 -13.84
CA LEU A 194 7.56 2.63 -14.27
C LEU A 194 8.66 1.85 -15.01
N LYS A 195 9.04 0.66 -14.54
CA LYS A 195 9.99 -0.23 -15.22
C LYS A 195 9.48 -0.66 -16.60
N ASP A 196 8.24 -1.14 -16.69
CA ASP A 196 7.60 -1.54 -17.96
C ASP A 196 7.64 -0.39 -18.99
N ARG A 197 7.32 0.83 -18.55
CA ARG A 197 7.24 2.00 -19.45
C ARG A 197 8.58 2.64 -19.78
N PHE A 198 9.54 2.65 -18.85
CA PHE A 198 10.74 3.50 -18.96
C PHE A 198 12.05 2.78 -18.60
N GLY A 199 12.02 1.48 -18.30
CA GLY A 199 13.18 0.68 -17.88
C GLY A 199 13.55 0.84 -16.40
N TYR A 200 14.57 0.13 -15.92
CA TYR A 200 14.95 0.16 -14.49
C TYR A 200 15.40 1.54 -13.99
N ALA A 201 16.06 2.31 -14.86
CA ALA A 201 16.69 3.58 -14.48
C ALA A 201 15.71 4.61 -13.91
N VAL A 202 14.44 4.63 -14.34
CA VAL A 202 13.46 5.60 -13.80
C VAL A 202 13.20 5.40 -12.31
N VAL A 203 13.23 4.15 -11.83
CA VAL A 203 13.01 3.82 -10.42
C VAL A 203 14.26 4.17 -9.62
N ASN A 204 15.43 3.72 -10.07
CA ASN A 204 16.68 3.94 -9.36
C ASN A 204 17.15 5.40 -9.40
N ASP A 205 16.73 6.18 -10.40
CA ASP A 205 16.96 7.62 -10.47
C ASP A 205 16.26 8.40 -9.36
N ILE A 206 15.19 7.86 -8.76
CA ILE A 206 14.55 8.47 -7.59
C ILE A 206 15.56 8.57 -6.45
N TRP A 207 16.36 7.53 -6.23
CA TRP A 207 17.45 7.54 -5.24
C TRP A 207 18.66 8.32 -5.72
N ARG A 208 19.10 8.11 -6.97
CA ARG A 208 20.31 8.74 -7.52
C ARG A 208 20.27 10.25 -7.52
N LYS A 209 19.11 10.82 -7.85
CA LYS A 209 18.95 12.25 -8.15
C LYS A 209 18.26 13.03 -7.03
N ALA A 210 17.76 12.37 -5.99
CA ALA A 210 17.17 13.06 -4.85
C ALA A 210 18.22 13.90 -4.10
N PRO A 211 17.82 15.04 -3.49
CA PRO A 211 18.70 15.82 -2.61
C PRO A 211 19.31 14.92 -1.53
N LYS A 212 20.62 15.00 -1.35
CA LYS A 212 21.36 14.19 -0.40
C LYS A 212 21.34 14.84 0.99
N ARG A 213 21.50 14.05 2.04
CA ARG A 213 21.60 14.53 3.42
C ARG A 213 22.62 15.68 3.53
N GLY A 214 22.18 16.80 4.12
CA GLY A 214 22.96 18.03 4.23
C GLY A 214 22.84 19.00 3.04
N GLU A 215 22.28 18.57 1.91
CA GLU A 215 21.95 19.47 0.79
C GLU A 215 20.61 20.19 1.03
N PRO A 216 20.42 21.40 0.46
CA PRO A 216 19.14 22.11 0.54
C PRO A 216 17.95 21.27 0.05
N GLY A 217 16.90 21.18 0.87
CA GLY A 217 15.66 20.47 0.54
C GLY A 217 15.65 18.98 0.85
N ALA A 218 16.74 18.40 1.36
CA ALA A 218 16.79 16.98 1.73
C ALA A 218 15.80 16.61 2.85
N ASP A 219 15.54 17.53 3.78
CA ASP A 219 14.57 17.40 4.88
C ASP A 219 13.10 17.45 4.42
N LYS A 220 12.87 17.84 3.17
CA LYS A 220 11.53 17.99 2.56
C LYS A 220 11.33 17.13 1.33
N ALA A 221 12.33 16.35 0.93
CA ALA A 221 12.28 15.56 -0.29
C ALA A 221 11.14 14.53 -0.24
N ASP A 222 10.23 14.59 -1.22
CA ASP A 222 9.19 13.58 -1.45
C ASP A 222 9.58 12.75 -2.68
N PRO A 223 9.62 11.41 -2.58
CA PRO A 223 10.02 10.56 -3.71
C PRO A 223 9.22 10.78 -4.99
N ILE A 224 7.94 11.14 -4.87
CA ILE A 224 7.08 11.34 -6.04
C ILE A 224 7.35 12.70 -6.72
N GLU A 225 7.71 13.74 -5.96
CA GLU A 225 8.20 15.00 -6.55
C GLU A 225 9.56 14.80 -7.23
N VAL A 226 10.44 13.98 -6.65
CA VAL A 226 11.71 13.63 -7.28
C VAL A 226 11.47 12.91 -8.61
N LEU A 227 10.55 11.93 -8.64
CA LEU A 227 10.13 11.26 -9.88
C LEU A 227 9.60 12.28 -10.91
N MET A 228 8.68 13.17 -10.50
CA MET A 228 8.14 14.22 -11.37
C MET A 228 9.24 15.08 -11.97
N ARG A 229 10.17 15.57 -11.15
CA ARG A 229 11.31 16.38 -11.63
C ARG A 229 12.20 15.59 -12.59
N ASN A 230 12.51 14.34 -12.27
CA ASN A 230 13.36 13.48 -13.10
C ASN A 230 12.73 13.23 -14.48
N GLN A 231 11.41 13.01 -14.53
CA GLN A 231 10.65 12.77 -15.76
C GLN A 231 10.14 14.05 -16.43
N ARG A 232 10.37 15.22 -15.82
CA ARG A 232 9.81 16.51 -16.24
C ARG A 232 8.29 16.49 -16.36
N TRP A 233 7.62 15.76 -15.46
CA TRP A 233 6.18 15.68 -15.40
C TRP A 233 5.60 16.83 -14.59
N THR A 234 4.54 17.43 -15.15
CA THR A 234 3.56 18.18 -14.36
C THR A 234 2.76 17.23 -13.48
N LEU A 235 2.11 17.74 -12.44
CA LEU A 235 1.22 16.93 -11.59
C LEU A 235 0.08 16.30 -12.41
N ALA A 236 -0.39 16.99 -13.46
CA ALA A 236 -1.40 16.42 -14.35
C ALA A 236 -0.90 15.15 -15.06
N GLN A 237 0.34 15.17 -15.57
CA GLN A 237 0.96 14.01 -16.22
C GLN A 237 1.28 12.88 -15.24
N LEU A 238 1.75 13.20 -14.03
CA LEU A 238 1.91 12.21 -12.97
C LEU A 238 0.57 11.51 -12.67
N ASN A 239 -0.48 12.29 -12.48
CA ASN A 239 -1.80 11.75 -12.21
C ASN A 239 -2.35 10.93 -13.39
N ASP A 240 -1.99 11.28 -14.63
CA ASP A 240 -2.33 10.47 -15.81
C ASP A 240 -1.57 9.14 -15.79
N ALA A 241 -0.30 9.12 -15.37
CA ALA A 241 0.47 7.89 -15.18
C ALA A 241 -0.13 6.98 -14.10
N PHE A 242 -0.60 7.53 -12.98
CA PHE A 242 -1.35 6.75 -11.98
C PHE A 242 -2.70 6.24 -12.51
N GLY A 243 -3.37 7.02 -13.36
CA GLY A 243 -4.59 6.62 -14.06
C GLY A 243 -4.37 5.42 -14.98
N ASP A 244 -3.34 5.50 -15.83
CA ASP A 244 -2.92 4.43 -16.75
C ASP A 244 -2.52 3.16 -15.98
N TRP A 245 -1.66 3.31 -14.97
CA TRP A 245 -1.25 2.22 -14.08
C TRP A 245 -2.44 1.48 -13.46
N ALA A 246 -3.41 2.22 -12.93
CA ALA A 246 -4.57 1.61 -12.30
C ALA A 246 -5.46 0.86 -13.30
N MET A 247 -5.55 1.31 -14.57
CA MET A 247 -6.26 0.59 -15.64
C MET A 247 -5.54 -0.72 -15.99
N HIS A 248 -4.22 -0.69 -16.13
CA HIS A 248 -3.39 -1.88 -16.39
C HIS A 248 -3.46 -2.92 -15.25
N ASN A 249 -3.63 -2.50 -14.00
CA ASN A 249 -3.83 -3.42 -12.87
C ASN A 249 -5.09 -4.28 -13.00
N ALA A 250 -6.09 -3.91 -13.81
CA ALA A 250 -7.29 -4.74 -14.00
C ALA A 250 -6.98 -6.14 -14.59
N HIS A 251 -5.86 -6.27 -15.31
CA HIS A 251 -5.37 -7.56 -15.80
C HIS A 251 -3.91 -7.86 -15.47
N TRP A 252 -3.12 -6.92 -14.96
CA TRP A 252 -1.68 -7.10 -14.74
C TRP A 252 -0.93 -7.42 -16.04
N ASP A 253 -1.11 -6.61 -17.08
CA ASP A 253 -0.49 -6.75 -18.40
C ASP A 253 0.85 -6.00 -18.48
N TYR A 254 1.79 -6.35 -17.59
CA TYR A 254 3.13 -5.78 -17.51
C TYR A 254 4.17 -6.59 -18.30
N THR A 255 5.04 -5.90 -19.03
CA THR A 255 6.13 -6.50 -19.79
C THR A 255 7.49 -6.08 -19.20
N ASN A 256 8.44 -7.00 -19.13
CA ASN A 256 9.81 -6.65 -18.76
C ASN A 256 10.52 -5.95 -19.93
N PRO A 257 11.61 -5.20 -19.66
CA PRO A 257 12.40 -4.57 -20.72
C PRO A 257 12.94 -5.54 -21.79
N ASP A 258 13.08 -6.82 -21.48
CA ASP A 258 13.49 -7.88 -22.42
C ASP A 258 12.33 -8.46 -23.25
N GLY A 259 11.12 -7.94 -23.09
CA GLY A 259 9.90 -8.39 -23.78
C GLY A 259 9.18 -9.56 -23.12
N SER A 260 9.68 -10.10 -22.00
CA SER A 260 9.00 -11.17 -21.29
C SER A 260 7.74 -10.69 -20.55
N ASP A 261 6.68 -11.50 -20.56
CA ASP A 261 5.41 -11.22 -19.86
C ASP A 261 5.58 -11.41 -18.34
N GLN A 262 5.97 -10.34 -17.65
CA GLN A 262 6.01 -10.30 -16.19
C GLN A 262 4.59 -10.38 -15.60
N GLY A 263 3.61 -9.88 -16.35
CA GLY A 263 2.19 -9.94 -16.03
C GLY A 263 1.68 -11.34 -15.72
N ALA A 264 2.18 -12.36 -16.42
CA ALA A 264 1.82 -13.76 -16.17
C ALA A 264 2.08 -14.19 -14.71
N VAL A 265 3.16 -13.70 -14.11
CA VAL A 265 3.45 -13.95 -12.68
C VAL A 265 2.39 -13.30 -11.81
N TYR A 266 2.06 -12.04 -12.06
CA TYR A 266 1.06 -11.30 -11.27
C TYR A 266 -0.34 -11.89 -11.39
N ARG A 267 -0.77 -12.26 -12.61
CA ARG A 267 -2.06 -12.92 -12.83
C ARG A 267 -2.16 -14.24 -12.09
N ARG A 268 -1.07 -15.03 -12.05
CA ARG A 268 -1.01 -16.30 -11.32
C ARG A 268 -1.04 -16.11 -9.80
N GLU A 269 -0.18 -15.23 -9.27
CA GLU A 269 0.00 -15.08 -7.82
C GLU A 269 -1.13 -14.26 -7.17
N TYR A 270 -1.59 -13.19 -7.82
CA TYR A 270 -2.69 -12.39 -7.27
C TYR A 270 -4.04 -13.02 -7.54
N GLY A 271 -4.21 -13.69 -8.69
CA GLY A 271 -5.51 -14.13 -9.18
C GLY A 271 -6.41 -12.95 -9.64
N GLY A 272 -7.68 -13.26 -9.89
CA GLY A 272 -8.64 -12.28 -10.45
C GLY A 272 -9.31 -11.36 -9.43
N TYR A 273 -10.22 -10.54 -9.95
CA TYR A 273 -11.05 -9.57 -9.22
C TYR A 273 -12.47 -10.06 -8.89
N GLU A 274 -12.68 -11.38 -8.91
CA GLU A 274 -13.94 -11.96 -8.42
C GLU A 274 -14.15 -11.65 -6.94
N GLN A 275 -15.40 -11.31 -6.59
CA GLN A 275 -15.80 -11.04 -5.22
C GLN A 275 -15.59 -12.30 -4.36
N ALA A 276 -14.80 -12.17 -3.30
CA ALA A 276 -14.48 -13.29 -2.42
C ALA A 276 -14.43 -12.83 -0.95
N ASN A 277 -14.78 -13.75 -0.06
CA ASN A 277 -15.00 -13.49 1.37
C ASN A 277 -13.71 -13.25 2.17
N ASP A 278 -12.59 -13.78 1.68
CA ASP A 278 -11.25 -13.66 2.26
C ASP A 278 -10.54 -12.35 1.89
N ARG A 279 -10.93 -11.74 0.74
CA ARG A 279 -10.41 -10.48 0.21
C ARG A 279 -11.51 -9.43 -0.05
N PRO A 280 -12.33 -9.08 0.95
CA PRO A 280 -13.55 -8.29 0.76
C PRO A 280 -13.30 -6.88 0.21
N LEU A 281 -12.08 -6.35 0.35
CA LEU A 281 -11.74 -4.98 -0.04
C LEU A 281 -11.02 -4.84 -1.40
N ARG A 282 -10.76 -5.96 -2.09
CA ARG A 282 -10.05 -6.00 -3.38
C ARG A 282 -10.84 -5.35 -4.52
N THR A 283 -12.13 -5.66 -4.61
CA THR A 283 -13.01 -5.18 -5.68
C THR A 283 -14.12 -4.33 -5.06
N THR A 284 -14.21 -3.06 -5.48
CA THR A 284 -15.15 -2.09 -4.92
C THR A 284 -16.58 -2.44 -5.28
N VAL A 285 -17.44 -2.50 -4.26
CA VAL A 285 -18.89 -2.64 -4.40
C VAL A 285 -19.51 -1.25 -4.26
N LEU A 286 -20.45 -0.93 -5.15
CA LEU A 286 -21.12 0.37 -5.17
C LEU A 286 -22.49 0.31 -4.49
N ASP A 287 -22.86 1.40 -3.84
CA ASP A 287 -24.19 1.57 -3.25
C ASP A 287 -25.17 2.12 -4.31
N PRO A 288 -26.39 1.57 -4.41
CA PRO A 288 -27.41 2.11 -5.30
C PRO A 288 -27.90 3.49 -4.84
N LEU A 289 -27.86 4.46 -5.76
CA LEU A 289 -28.47 5.78 -5.60
C LEU A 289 -29.87 5.81 -6.23
N ASP A 290 -30.01 5.26 -7.43
CA ASP A 290 -31.25 5.14 -8.20
C ASP A 290 -31.13 3.94 -9.14
N LEU A 291 -31.64 2.79 -8.71
CA LEU A 291 -31.53 1.55 -9.48
C LEU A 291 -32.24 1.61 -10.83
N GLN A 292 -33.36 2.32 -10.92
CA GLN A 292 -34.12 2.46 -12.17
C GLN A 292 -33.32 3.20 -13.24
N LYS A 293 -32.52 4.18 -12.80
CA LYS A 293 -31.58 4.90 -13.66
C LYS A 293 -30.17 4.31 -13.67
N ARG A 294 -29.94 3.19 -12.97
CA ARG A 294 -28.62 2.55 -12.81
C ARG A 294 -27.54 3.50 -12.31
N ARG A 295 -27.89 4.31 -11.31
CA ARG A 295 -26.99 5.25 -10.63
C ARG A 295 -26.51 4.67 -9.32
N PHE A 296 -25.21 4.82 -9.09
CA PHE A 296 -24.52 4.26 -7.94
C PHE A 296 -23.53 5.26 -7.35
N THR A 297 -23.15 5.04 -6.10
CA THR A 297 -22.14 5.81 -5.38
C THR A 297 -21.07 4.87 -4.85
N VAL A 298 -19.84 5.37 -4.72
CA VAL A 298 -18.85 4.67 -3.90
C VAL A 298 -19.22 4.85 -2.42
N PRO A 299 -19.11 3.82 -1.56
CA PRO A 299 -19.22 4.03 -0.11
C PRO A 299 -18.16 5.05 0.35
N ALA A 300 -18.51 5.99 1.23
CA ALA A 300 -17.64 7.12 1.58
C ALA A 300 -16.26 6.69 2.11
N ALA A 301 -16.22 5.62 2.91
CA ALA A 301 -14.98 5.06 3.45
C ALA A 301 -14.14 4.30 2.40
N TRP A 302 -14.74 3.92 1.27
CA TRP A 302 -14.07 3.23 0.15
C TRP A 302 -13.62 4.19 -0.95
N ALA A 303 -14.04 5.46 -0.88
CA ALA A 303 -13.56 6.47 -1.78
C ALA A 303 -12.02 6.51 -1.76
N PRO A 304 -11.36 6.58 -2.92
CA PRO A 304 -9.92 6.44 -2.99
C PRO A 304 -9.28 7.65 -2.31
N GLN A 305 -8.17 7.40 -1.62
CA GLN A 305 -7.27 8.44 -1.15
C GLN A 305 -6.33 8.86 -2.30
N ARG A 306 -5.40 9.79 -2.05
CA ARG A 306 -4.44 10.28 -3.05
C ARG A 306 -3.65 9.13 -3.70
N TRP A 307 -3.86 8.94 -5.00
CA TRP A 307 -3.30 7.89 -5.86
C TRP A 307 -3.66 6.46 -5.47
N GLY A 308 -4.60 6.30 -4.54
CA GLY A 308 -5.36 5.07 -4.42
C GLY A 308 -6.40 4.97 -5.53
N TYR A 309 -6.92 3.76 -5.76
CA TYR A 309 -7.93 3.51 -6.77
C TYR A 309 -8.99 2.52 -6.32
N ASN A 310 -10.18 2.67 -6.91
CA ASN A 310 -11.23 1.68 -6.90
C ASN A 310 -11.20 0.89 -8.21
N ILE A 311 -11.50 -0.40 -8.12
CA ILE A 311 -11.79 -1.25 -9.27
C ILE A 311 -13.17 -1.88 -9.09
N VAL A 312 -14.07 -1.59 -10.02
CA VAL A 312 -15.46 -2.08 -10.02
C VAL A 312 -15.60 -3.06 -11.16
N ARG A 313 -15.91 -4.31 -10.84
CA ARG A 313 -16.27 -5.31 -11.85
C ARG A 313 -17.65 -4.99 -12.42
N LEU A 314 -17.81 -5.14 -13.73
CA LEU A 314 -19.05 -4.88 -14.45
C LEU A 314 -19.56 -6.17 -15.09
N HIS A 315 -20.89 -6.31 -15.14
CA HIS A 315 -21.57 -7.36 -15.89
C HIS A 315 -22.37 -6.71 -17.01
N PRO A 316 -22.07 -7.03 -18.28
CA PRO A 316 -22.80 -6.46 -19.40
C PRO A 316 -24.25 -6.97 -19.39
N ASP A 317 -25.18 -6.14 -19.88
CA ASP A 317 -26.52 -6.64 -20.18
C ASP A 317 -26.43 -7.71 -21.27
N LYS A 318 -27.44 -8.59 -21.31
CA LYS A 318 -27.57 -9.57 -22.39
C LYS A 318 -27.53 -8.85 -23.74
N ASP A 319 -26.65 -9.29 -24.63
CA ASP A 319 -26.48 -8.78 -26.00
C ASP A 319 -26.05 -7.29 -26.09
N ALA A 320 -25.50 -6.71 -25.03
CA ALA A 320 -24.96 -5.35 -25.04
C ALA A 320 -23.78 -5.23 -26.03
N ALA A 321 -23.87 -4.29 -26.98
CA ALA A 321 -22.77 -3.98 -27.91
C ALA A 321 -21.70 -3.06 -27.29
N SER A 322 -22.06 -2.33 -26.24
CA SER A 322 -21.16 -1.42 -25.54
C SER A 322 -21.62 -1.16 -24.12
N ILE A 323 -20.67 -0.80 -23.26
CA ILE A 323 -20.91 -0.27 -21.93
C ILE A 323 -20.55 1.21 -21.90
N THR A 324 -21.32 2.00 -21.15
CA THR A 324 -21.08 3.42 -20.95
C THR A 324 -21.13 3.75 -19.46
N ALA A 325 -20.14 4.48 -18.98
CA ALA A 325 -20.10 5.05 -17.64
C ALA A 325 -20.15 6.58 -17.73
N THR A 326 -21.22 7.18 -17.20
CA THR A 326 -21.30 8.63 -16.96
C THR A 326 -20.84 8.89 -15.54
N PHE A 327 -19.74 9.62 -15.37
CA PHE A 327 -19.09 9.83 -14.07
C PHE A 327 -19.44 11.19 -13.46
N ARG A 328 -19.55 11.23 -12.12
CA ARG A 328 -19.73 12.45 -11.32
C ARG A 328 -18.90 12.36 -10.04
N GLY A 329 -17.83 13.13 -9.95
CA GLY A 329 -17.07 13.33 -8.71
C GLY A 329 -17.81 14.26 -7.74
N VAL A 330 -17.68 13.99 -6.44
CA VAL A 330 -18.15 14.87 -5.36
C VAL A 330 -17.03 15.86 -5.04
N VAL A 331 -17.10 17.04 -5.65
CA VAL A 331 -16.06 18.08 -5.51
C VAL A 331 -16.19 18.75 -4.14
N GLN A 332 -15.11 18.71 -3.36
CA GLN A 332 -15.00 19.43 -2.10
C GLN A 332 -14.14 20.68 -2.33
N THR A 333 -14.71 21.87 -2.09
CA THR A 333 -14.04 23.16 -2.37
C THR A 333 -13.27 23.70 -1.17
N ALA A 334 -13.60 23.28 0.05
CA ALA A 334 -12.94 23.66 1.29
C ALA A 334 -12.84 22.47 2.25
N PRO A 335 -11.84 22.42 3.15
CA PRO A 335 -11.77 21.40 4.19
C PRO A 335 -13.06 21.36 5.04
N ALA A 336 -13.47 20.19 5.52
CA ALA A 336 -14.64 20.07 6.39
C ALA A 336 -14.41 20.61 7.82
N ILE A 337 -13.14 20.79 8.19
CA ILE A 337 -12.70 21.36 9.46
C ILE A 337 -11.65 22.44 9.22
N MET A 338 -11.56 23.43 10.11
CA MET A 338 -10.60 24.53 9.98
C MET A 338 -9.33 24.33 10.81
N LYS A 339 -9.32 23.36 11.73
CA LYS A 339 -8.22 23.12 12.67
C LYS A 339 -8.15 21.63 13.07
N LEU A 340 -6.94 21.08 13.08
CA LEU A 340 -6.66 19.75 13.59
C LEU A 340 -6.48 19.74 15.13
N PRO A 341 -6.77 18.62 15.82
CA PRO A 341 -6.73 18.54 17.28
C PRO A 341 -5.33 18.58 17.91
N GLY A 342 -4.25 18.49 17.14
CA GLY A 342 -2.86 18.54 17.61
C GLY A 342 -2.32 17.17 18.04
N LEU A 343 -2.78 16.09 17.40
CA LEU A 343 -2.30 14.72 17.57
C LEU A 343 -0.97 14.49 16.83
N ALA A 344 -0.29 13.40 17.18
CA ALA A 344 0.96 13.01 16.53
C ALA A 344 0.75 12.70 15.04
N GLY A 345 1.71 13.10 14.20
CA GLY A 345 1.69 12.85 12.75
C GLY A 345 0.77 13.77 11.94
N GLU A 346 0.02 14.66 12.58
CA GLU A 346 -0.79 15.66 11.87
C GLU A 346 0.10 16.62 11.07
N PRO A 347 -0.33 17.02 9.85
CA PRO A 347 0.35 18.05 9.10
C PRO A 347 0.23 19.41 9.81
N ALA A 348 1.23 20.27 9.63
CA ALA A 348 1.23 21.61 10.24
C ALA A 348 0.06 22.51 9.78
N ALA A 349 -0.47 22.25 8.59
CA ALA A 349 -1.65 22.92 8.04
C ALA A 349 -2.50 21.94 7.23
N ILE A 350 -3.80 22.18 7.18
CA ILE A 350 -4.72 21.41 6.35
C ILE A 350 -4.62 21.93 4.90
N PRO A 351 -4.19 21.12 3.92
CA PRO A 351 -4.15 21.55 2.54
C PRO A 351 -5.57 21.73 1.98
N ALA A 352 -5.71 22.48 0.88
CA ALA A 352 -6.97 22.51 0.16
C ALA A 352 -7.34 21.09 -0.34
N PRO A 353 -8.64 20.72 -0.43
CA PRO A 353 -9.01 19.37 -0.85
C PRO A 353 -8.55 19.00 -2.27
N ALA A 354 -8.51 20.02 -3.16
CA ALA A 354 -8.03 19.92 -4.54
C ALA A 354 -8.58 18.71 -5.31
N SER A 355 -9.89 18.44 -5.18
CA SER A 355 -10.51 17.22 -5.73
C SER A 355 -10.21 17.00 -7.22
N GLY A 356 -9.85 15.78 -7.57
CA GLY A 356 -9.57 15.36 -8.95
C GLY A 356 -9.60 13.85 -9.12
N TRP A 357 -9.92 13.40 -10.33
CA TRP A 357 -10.07 11.99 -10.67
C TRP A 357 -9.50 11.66 -12.04
N ARG A 358 -8.96 10.44 -12.17
CA ARG A 358 -8.69 9.76 -13.43
C ARG A 358 -9.51 8.48 -13.43
N TRP A 359 -10.11 8.12 -14.55
CA TRP A 359 -10.97 6.96 -14.61
C TRP A 359 -11.12 6.43 -16.04
N GLY A 360 -11.52 5.18 -16.16
CA GLY A 360 -11.66 4.52 -17.45
C GLY A 360 -12.33 3.15 -17.34
N LEU A 361 -12.67 2.60 -18.50
CA LEU A 361 -13.24 1.27 -18.67
C LEU A 361 -12.20 0.34 -19.28
N ILE A 362 -12.21 -0.92 -18.83
CA ILE A 362 -11.29 -1.97 -19.26
C ILE A 362 -12.11 -3.20 -19.63
N ALA A 363 -11.76 -3.84 -20.75
CA ALA A 363 -12.20 -5.18 -21.11
C ALA A 363 -10.99 -6.09 -21.21
N VAL A 364 -11.14 -7.33 -20.75
CA VAL A 364 -10.12 -8.39 -20.84
C VAL A 364 -10.76 -9.55 -21.57
N ASP A 365 -10.17 -9.96 -22.69
CA ASP A 365 -10.68 -11.07 -23.48
C ASP A 365 -10.21 -12.44 -22.97
N ALA A 366 -10.70 -13.50 -23.60
CA ALA A 366 -10.36 -14.88 -23.30
C ALA A 366 -8.88 -15.25 -23.56
N ALA A 367 -8.18 -14.47 -24.40
CA ALA A 367 -6.76 -14.64 -24.68
C ALA A 367 -5.87 -13.94 -23.63
N GLY A 368 -6.46 -13.09 -22.78
CA GLY A 368 -5.73 -12.29 -21.79
C GLY A 368 -5.25 -10.95 -22.34
N GLU A 369 -5.83 -10.46 -23.44
CA GLU A 369 -5.52 -9.15 -23.98
C GLU A 369 -6.48 -8.10 -23.40
N SER A 370 -5.92 -6.97 -22.98
CA SER A 370 -6.66 -5.86 -22.40
C SER A 370 -7.03 -4.82 -23.46
N ARG A 371 -8.25 -4.30 -23.40
CA ARG A 371 -8.73 -3.15 -24.18
C ARG A 371 -9.20 -2.05 -23.26
N TYR A 372 -8.82 -0.84 -23.59
CA TYR A 372 -9.02 0.34 -22.75
C TYR A 372 -9.91 1.37 -23.45
N SER A 373 -10.81 2.00 -22.71
CA SER A 373 -11.34 3.31 -23.14
C SER A 373 -10.24 4.37 -23.03
N PRO A 374 -10.35 5.53 -23.71
CA PRO A 374 -9.46 6.66 -23.41
C PRO A 374 -9.52 7.05 -21.93
N LEU A 375 -8.36 7.33 -21.32
CA LEU A 375 -8.28 7.78 -19.94
C LEU A 375 -9.01 9.12 -19.76
N GLN A 376 -10.01 9.13 -18.90
CA GLN A 376 -10.81 10.32 -18.58
C GLN A 376 -10.18 11.11 -17.42
N ARG A 377 -10.50 12.41 -17.38
CA ARG A 377 -9.98 13.35 -16.37
C ARG A 377 -11.11 14.19 -15.81
N GLY A 378 -10.99 14.54 -14.52
CA GLY A 378 -11.88 15.52 -13.87
C GLY A 378 -13.14 14.92 -13.25
N ALA A 379 -14.01 15.80 -12.79
CA ALA A 379 -15.18 15.46 -11.97
C ALA A 379 -16.42 15.06 -12.79
N ASP A 380 -16.40 15.22 -14.11
CA ASP A 380 -17.55 14.97 -14.96
C ASP A 380 -17.07 14.41 -16.30
N GLY A 381 -17.77 13.43 -16.83
CA GLY A 381 -17.55 12.96 -18.19
C GLY A 381 -18.27 11.67 -18.48
N THR A 382 -18.05 11.14 -19.67
CA THR A 382 -18.61 9.86 -20.12
C THR A 382 -17.52 9.07 -20.83
N ALA A 383 -17.39 7.79 -20.49
CA ALA A 383 -16.55 6.85 -21.22
C ALA A 383 -17.42 5.71 -21.76
N THR A 384 -17.10 5.24 -22.97
CA THR A 384 -17.76 4.11 -23.60
C THR A 384 -16.71 3.11 -24.07
N LEU A 385 -17.00 1.82 -23.91
CA LEU A 385 -16.18 0.71 -24.39
C LEU A 385 -17.06 -0.31 -25.10
N ALA A 386 -16.63 -0.76 -26.28
CA ALA A 386 -17.31 -1.81 -27.02
C ALA A 386 -17.15 -3.15 -26.28
N VAL A 387 -18.25 -3.89 -26.14
CA VAL A 387 -18.27 -5.25 -25.60
C VAL A 387 -18.11 -6.23 -26.75
N ARG A 388 -17.26 -7.23 -26.57
CA ARG A 388 -17.03 -8.31 -27.54
C ARG A 388 -17.48 -9.65 -26.94
N PRO A 389 -17.90 -10.62 -27.79
CA PRO A 389 -18.38 -11.92 -27.31
C PRO A 389 -17.35 -12.72 -26.48
N ASP A 390 -16.06 -12.45 -26.66
CA ASP A 390 -14.94 -13.10 -26.00
C ASP A 390 -14.42 -12.36 -24.75
N ASP A 391 -15.03 -11.21 -24.38
CA ASP A 391 -14.70 -10.52 -23.14
C ASP A 391 -15.05 -11.39 -21.91
N GLN A 392 -14.06 -11.69 -21.06
CA GLN A 392 -14.24 -12.43 -19.80
C GLN A 392 -14.20 -11.53 -18.55
N GLY A 393 -13.67 -10.32 -18.68
CA GLY A 393 -13.64 -9.32 -17.63
C GLY A 393 -14.00 -7.94 -18.15
N LEU A 394 -14.92 -7.26 -17.48
CA LEU A 394 -15.21 -5.84 -17.70
C LEU A 394 -15.04 -5.10 -16.38
N TYR A 395 -14.35 -3.97 -16.41
CA TYR A 395 -14.02 -3.20 -15.21
C TYR A 395 -14.17 -1.71 -15.45
N MET A 396 -14.48 -0.98 -14.38
CA MET A 396 -14.26 0.45 -14.28
C MET A 396 -13.23 0.71 -13.19
N VAL A 397 -12.25 1.56 -13.48
CA VAL A 397 -11.26 2.02 -12.51
C VAL A 397 -11.43 3.50 -12.25
N VAL A 398 -11.32 3.92 -10.98
CA VAL A 398 -11.37 5.32 -10.56
C VAL A 398 -10.25 5.61 -9.58
N VAL A 399 -9.39 6.58 -9.90
CA VAL A 399 -8.21 6.95 -9.12
C VAL A 399 -8.41 8.33 -8.50
N GLY A 400 -8.16 8.47 -7.20
CA GLY A 400 -8.13 9.75 -6.51
C GLY A 400 -6.87 10.52 -6.90
N THR A 401 -6.99 11.66 -7.58
CA THR A 401 -5.84 12.31 -8.22
C THR A 401 -5.94 13.83 -8.07
N PRO A 402 -5.58 14.36 -6.89
CA PRO A 402 -5.77 15.77 -6.59
C PRO A 402 -5.04 16.68 -7.59
N SER A 403 -5.62 17.86 -7.81
CA SER A 403 -5.07 18.89 -8.70
C SER A 403 -3.95 19.71 -8.06
N GLN A 404 -3.70 19.49 -6.76
CA GLN A 404 -2.54 19.99 -6.02
C GLN A 404 -1.79 18.83 -5.39
N PHE A 405 -0.47 18.98 -5.26
CA PHE A 405 0.35 17.94 -4.64
C PHE A 405 0.10 17.94 -3.14
N HIS A 406 -0.27 16.79 -2.59
CA HIS A 406 -0.46 16.61 -1.15
C HIS A 406 0.66 15.76 -0.61
N HIS A 407 1.52 16.33 0.23
CA HIS A 407 2.46 15.55 1.03
C HIS A 407 1.71 14.80 2.12
N ILE A 408 2.11 13.55 2.35
CA ILE A 408 1.55 12.71 3.42
C ILE A 408 2.72 12.22 4.26
N HIS A 409 2.70 12.54 5.56
CA HIS A 409 3.70 12.08 6.50
C HIS A 409 3.61 10.55 6.71
N TRP A 410 4.72 9.94 7.10
CA TRP A 410 4.85 8.51 7.42
C TRP A 410 3.62 7.93 8.14
N GLU A 411 3.24 8.44 9.32
CA GLU A 411 2.02 7.99 10.03
C GLU A 411 1.04 9.14 10.21
N GLN A 412 0.66 9.80 9.10
CA GLN A 412 -0.39 10.80 9.14
C GLN A 412 -1.73 10.17 9.52
N PRO A 413 -2.45 10.70 10.52
CA PRO A 413 -3.69 10.10 10.97
C PRO A 413 -4.79 10.24 9.92
N TYR A 414 -5.65 9.22 9.85
CA TYR A 414 -6.69 9.07 8.83
C TYR A 414 -7.59 10.30 8.66
N HIS A 415 -8.01 10.91 9.77
CA HIS A 415 -8.89 12.09 9.76
C HIS A 415 -8.25 13.32 9.10
N ALA A 416 -6.93 13.34 8.93
CA ALA A 416 -6.19 14.39 8.24
C ALA A 416 -5.87 14.05 6.77
N ILE A 417 -6.39 12.94 6.22
CA ILE A 417 -6.17 12.51 4.84
C ILE A 417 -7.47 12.67 4.04
N TYR A 418 -7.38 13.30 2.86
CA TYR A 418 -8.51 13.44 1.96
C TYR A 418 -8.87 12.12 1.25
N ARG A 419 -10.16 11.87 1.13
CA ARG A 419 -10.75 10.86 0.24
C ARG A 419 -11.55 11.55 -0.85
N TYR A 420 -11.68 10.90 -2.02
CA TYR A 420 -12.26 11.51 -3.22
C TYR A 420 -13.54 10.80 -3.68
N PRO A 421 -14.70 11.01 -3.01
CA PRO A 421 -15.95 10.31 -3.29
C PRO A 421 -16.53 10.64 -4.68
N TRP A 422 -17.25 9.68 -5.25
CA TRP A 422 -17.78 9.76 -6.61
C TRP A 422 -19.06 8.94 -6.81
N MET A 423 -19.74 9.22 -7.93
CA MET A 423 -20.96 8.57 -8.38
C MET A 423 -20.81 8.21 -9.86
N VAL A 424 -21.58 7.21 -10.31
CA VAL A 424 -21.61 6.78 -11.70
C VAL A 424 -23.01 6.36 -12.13
N GLN A 425 -23.33 6.57 -13.40
CA GLN A 425 -24.48 5.98 -14.07
C GLN A 425 -23.97 5.03 -15.15
N PHE A 426 -24.47 3.80 -15.17
CA PHE A 426 -24.13 2.82 -16.20
C PHE A 426 -25.24 2.65 -17.24
N ALA A 427 -24.85 2.43 -18.49
CA ALA A 427 -25.70 1.90 -19.55
C ALA A 427 -25.01 0.69 -20.21
N GLY A 428 -25.79 -0.32 -20.59
CA GLY A 428 -25.27 -1.57 -21.17
C GLY A 428 -24.61 -2.53 -20.17
N ALA A 429 -24.57 -2.17 -18.88
CA ALA A 429 -24.04 -3.01 -17.80
C ALA A 429 -24.65 -2.66 -16.44
N MET A 430 -24.38 -3.53 -15.47
CA MET A 430 -24.56 -3.32 -14.03
C MET A 430 -23.23 -3.58 -13.31
N PRO A 431 -22.89 -2.83 -12.24
CA PRO A 431 -21.75 -3.18 -11.41
C PRO A 431 -22.01 -4.49 -10.66
N ALA A 432 -20.94 -5.25 -10.41
CA ALA A 432 -21.00 -6.44 -9.58
C ALA A 432 -21.48 -6.09 -8.17
N SER A 433 -22.34 -6.95 -7.63
CA SER A 433 -22.81 -6.89 -6.25
C SER A 433 -22.17 -8.01 -5.44
N VAL A 434 -22.20 -7.88 -4.12
CA VAL A 434 -21.78 -8.97 -3.24
C VAL A 434 -22.74 -10.16 -3.41
N PRO A 435 -22.25 -11.37 -3.70
CA PRO A 435 -23.11 -12.53 -3.87
C PRO A 435 -23.75 -12.96 -2.55
N PRO A 436 -24.93 -13.62 -2.61
CA PRO A 436 -25.50 -14.33 -1.48
C PRO A 436 -24.50 -15.26 -0.79
N ILE A 437 -24.64 -15.45 0.52
CA ILE A 437 -23.88 -16.48 1.24
C ILE A 437 -24.58 -17.82 1.01
N ALA A 438 -23.84 -18.81 0.48
CA ALA A 438 -24.36 -20.16 0.32
C ALA A 438 -24.87 -20.73 1.65
N GLY A 439 -26.12 -21.20 1.68
CA GLY A 439 -26.80 -21.67 2.90
C GLY A 439 -27.09 -20.58 3.94
N GLY A 440 -26.76 -19.32 3.66
CA GLY A 440 -27.07 -18.18 4.53
C GLY A 440 -28.49 -17.67 4.35
N HIS A 441 -28.85 -16.66 5.16
CA HIS A 441 -30.14 -15.99 5.10
C HIS A 441 -29.98 -14.48 5.36
N ARG A 442 -31.03 -13.71 5.07
CA ARG A 442 -31.11 -12.28 5.37
C ARG A 442 -31.58 -12.09 6.83
N HIS A 443 -30.88 -11.27 7.61
CA HIS A 443 -31.27 -10.97 8.98
C HIS A 443 -32.53 -10.10 9.00
N ALA A 444 -33.52 -10.47 9.83
CA ALA A 444 -34.80 -9.74 9.88
C ALA A 444 -34.63 -8.28 10.33
N TYR A 445 -33.66 -8.01 11.20
CA TYR A 445 -33.32 -6.65 11.62
C TYR A 445 -32.13 -6.11 10.82
N GLY A 446 -32.44 -5.37 9.75
CA GLY A 446 -31.50 -4.64 8.89
C GLY A 446 -31.27 -5.23 7.50
N GLY A 447 -31.54 -6.53 7.29
CA GLY A 447 -31.49 -7.15 5.97
C GLY A 447 -30.10 -7.55 5.48
N GLY A 448 -29.07 -7.54 6.32
CA GLY A 448 -27.74 -8.06 5.96
C GLY A 448 -27.68 -9.57 5.87
N TRP A 449 -26.58 -10.11 5.34
CA TRP A 449 -26.40 -11.55 5.18
C TRP A 449 -25.80 -12.21 6.42
N VAL A 450 -26.36 -13.35 6.82
CA VAL A 450 -25.86 -14.19 7.92
C VAL A 450 -25.63 -15.61 7.39
N ALA A 451 -24.40 -16.11 7.54
CA ALA A 451 -24.02 -17.47 7.18
C ALA A 451 -24.66 -18.51 8.11
N ALA A 452 -24.85 -19.74 7.64
CA ALA A 452 -25.42 -20.83 8.45
C ALA A 452 -24.66 -21.11 9.75
N GLY A 453 -23.33 -20.93 9.74
CA GLY A 453 -22.46 -21.14 10.91
C GLY A 453 -22.32 -19.93 11.85
N ALA A 454 -22.97 -18.80 11.56
CA ALA A 454 -22.91 -17.61 12.39
C ALA A 454 -24.09 -17.54 13.37
N THR A 455 -23.86 -16.95 14.55
CA THR A 455 -24.92 -16.75 15.56
C THR A 455 -25.27 -15.26 15.67
N VAL A 456 -26.44 -14.86 15.18
CA VAL A 456 -26.92 -13.47 15.29
C VAL A 456 -28.22 -13.43 16.08
N GLY A 457 -28.25 -12.63 17.14
CA GLY A 457 -29.45 -12.46 17.96
C GLY A 457 -30.50 -11.56 17.28
N ALA A 458 -31.78 -11.82 17.52
CA ALA A 458 -32.88 -11.10 16.87
C ALA A 458 -32.87 -9.57 17.11
N SER A 459 -32.29 -9.11 18.22
CA SER A 459 -32.14 -7.68 18.56
C SER A 459 -30.90 -7.02 17.96
N ALA A 460 -29.95 -7.80 17.43
CA ALA A 460 -28.76 -7.26 16.78
C ALA A 460 -29.11 -6.72 15.40
N TYR A 461 -28.52 -5.60 15.02
CA TYR A 461 -28.73 -5.01 13.69
C TYR A 461 -27.65 -5.48 12.73
N VAL A 462 -28.04 -5.98 11.57
CA VAL A 462 -27.11 -6.28 10.46
C VAL A 462 -27.61 -5.54 9.22
N GLY A 463 -26.91 -4.46 8.85
CA GLY A 463 -27.27 -3.58 7.74
C GLY A 463 -27.30 -4.28 6.38
N PRO A 464 -27.97 -3.70 5.37
CA PRO A 464 -28.30 -4.40 4.12
C PRO A 464 -27.10 -4.88 3.31
N TYR A 465 -25.95 -4.21 3.46
CA TYR A 465 -24.67 -4.57 2.81
C TYR A 465 -23.68 -5.26 3.76
N ALA A 466 -23.99 -5.29 5.07
CA ALA A 466 -23.17 -5.94 6.08
C ALA A 466 -23.32 -7.47 6.02
N ARG A 467 -22.28 -8.16 6.48
CA ARG A 467 -22.20 -9.63 6.41
C ARG A 467 -21.66 -10.22 7.70
N VAL A 468 -22.27 -11.31 8.14
CA VAL A 468 -21.77 -12.15 9.24
C VAL A 468 -21.47 -13.52 8.65
N LEU A 469 -20.19 -13.75 8.33
CA LEU A 469 -19.69 -14.97 7.71
C LEU A 469 -19.45 -16.07 8.75
N SER A 470 -19.09 -15.68 9.98
CA SER A 470 -18.88 -16.55 11.14
C SER A 470 -18.89 -15.70 12.42
N GLY A 471 -18.70 -16.34 13.59
CA GLY A 471 -18.68 -15.64 14.88
C GLY A 471 -20.09 -15.36 15.44
N SER A 472 -20.19 -14.40 16.36
CA SER A 472 -21.48 -14.06 16.97
C SER A 472 -21.73 -12.57 17.16
N VAL A 473 -22.96 -12.14 16.91
CA VAL A 473 -23.43 -10.76 17.14
C VAL A 473 -24.67 -10.82 18.06
N ARG A 474 -24.59 -10.23 19.25
CA ARG A 474 -25.60 -10.36 20.31
C ARG A 474 -25.91 -9.05 21.01
N GLY A 475 -27.05 -8.98 21.70
CA GLY A 475 -27.52 -7.78 22.35
C GLY A 475 -28.03 -6.76 21.33
N ASN A 476 -27.73 -5.49 21.54
CA ASN A 476 -28.04 -4.38 20.63
C ASN A 476 -26.88 -4.06 19.69
N ALA A 477 -25.90 -4.97 19.54
CA ALA A 477 -24.74 -4.75 18.70
C ALA A 477 -25.14 -4.55 17.24
N ARG A 478 -24.34 -3.76 16.52
CA ARG A 478 -24.68 -3.30 15.16
C ARG A 478 -23.52 -3.56 14.21
N VAL A 479 -23.82 -4.25 13.11
CA VAL A 479 -22.95 -4.39 11.95
C VAL A 479 -23.55 -3.53 10.85
N GLU A 480 -22.86 -2.46 10.48
CA GLU A 480 -23.39 -1.39 9.61
C GLU A 480 -22.55 -1.25 8.33
N ASP A 481 -23.08 -0.49 7.37
CA ASP A 481 -22.45 -0.25 6.07
C ASP A 481 -22.03 -1.56 5.39
N HIS A 482 -20.75 -1.70 5.04
CA HIS A 482 -20.17 -2.87 4.40
C HIS A 482 -19.31 -3.70 5.39
N ALA A 483 -19.52 -3.53 6.70
CA ALA A 483 -18.74 -4.26 7.69
C ALA A 483 -18.97 -5.78 7.60
N VAL A 484 -17.88 -6.53 7.80
CA VAL A 484 -17.85 -7.99 7.70
C VAL A 484 -17.38 -8.59 9.02
N ILE A 485 -18.21 -9.43 9.62
CA ILE A 485 -17.82 -10.28 10.74
C ILE A 485 -17.37 -11.63 10.19
N HIS A 486 -16.07 -11.90 10.27
CA HIS A 486 -15.43 -13.11 9.78
C HIS A 486 -14.65 -13.79 10.93
N GLY A 487 -15.30 -13.88 12.08
CA GLY A 487 -14.73 -14.32 13.34
C GLY A 487 -15.20 -13.43 14.50
N GLY A 488 -14.77 -13.76 15.71
CA GLY A 488 -14.96 -12.91 16.88
C GLY A 488 -16.39 -12.80 17.41
N GLN A 489 -16.58 -11.83 18.31
CA GLN A 489 -17.83 -11.57 19.02
C GLN A 489 -18.12 -10.07 19.08
N LEU A 490 -19.34 -9.67 18.71
CA LEU A 490 -19.89 -8.34 18.93
C LEU A 490 -21.02 -8.42 19.95
N LEU A 491 -20.87 -7.71 21.07
CA LEU A 491 -21.74 -7.82 22.24
C LEU A 491 -22.22 -6.44 22.72
N GLY A 492 -23.30 -6.42 23.50
CA GLY A 492 -23.78 -5.18 24.12
C GLY A 492 -24.31 -4.19 23.08
N ASN A 493 -23.76 -2.98 23.04
CA ASN A 493 -24.08 -1.93 22.06
C ASN A 493 -22.94 -1.71 21.05
N ALA A 494 -21.98 -2.63 20.96
CA ALA A 494 -20.79 -2.45 20.15
C ALA A 494 -21.13 -2.32 18.66
N ARG A 495 -20.32 -1.56 17.94
CA ARG A 495 -20.56 -1.23 16.53
C ARG A 495 -19.34 -1.50 15.66
N ALA A 496 -19.54 -2.27 14.60
CA ALA A 496 -18.63 -2.37 13.47
C ALA A 496 -19.30 -1.73 12.25
N SER A 497 -18.65 -0.77 11.60
CA SER A 497 -19.22 -0.01 10.48
C SER A 497 -18.19 0.25 9.38
N ALA A 498 -18.54 1.06 8.38
CA ALA A 498 -17.76 1.34 7.18
C ALA A 498 -17.27 0.06 6.48
N LEU A 499 -15.94 -0.12 6.35
CA LEU A 499 -15.31 -1.26 5.66
C LEU A 499 -14.67 -2.24 6.65
N SER A 500 -15.07 -2.16 7.92
CA SER A 500 -14.40 -2.94 8.95
C SER A 500 -14.55 -4.45 8.74
N VAL A 501 -13.45 -5.17 8.96
CA VAL A 501 -13.47 -6.63 9.05
C VAL A 501 -13.10 -7.01 10.48
N ILE A 502 -13.89 -7.87 11.11
CA ILE A 502 -13.59 -8.45 12.43
C ILE A 502 -13.17 -9.90 12.23
N ARG A 503 -11.99 -10.26 12.73
CA ARG A 503 -11.34 -11.56 12.51
C ARG A 503 -10.92 -12.23 13.82
N GLY A 504 -10.42 -13.46 13.68
CA GLY A 504 -9.87 -14.24 14.78
C GLY A 504 -10.88 -14.43 15.91
N ASN A 505 -10.40 -14.35 17.14
CA ASN A 505 -11.24 -14.37 18.34
C ASN A 505 -11.44 -12.97 18.95
N THR A 506 -11.39 -11.91 18.14
CA THR A 506 -11.59 -10.52 18.58
C THR A 506 -12.96 -10.32 19.24
N ILE A 507 -12.98 -9.60 20.37
CA ILE A 507 -14.21 -9.27 21.10
C ILE A 507 -14.43 -7.76 21.09
N LEU A 508 -15.55 -7.32 20.54
CA LEU A 508 -16.08 -5.96 20.66
C LEU A 508 -17.28 -6.01 21.62
N ARG A 509 -17.27 -5.20 22.67
CA ARG A 509 -18.37 -5.16 23.65
C ARG A 509 -18.63 -3.75 24.18
N ASP A 510 -19.66 -3.63 25.02
CA ASP A 510 -20.12 -2.38 25.61
C ASP A 510 -20.49 -1.37 24.51
N ASP A 511 -19.89 -0.18 24.47
CA ASP A 511 -20.14 0.86 23.45
C ASP A 511 -18.96 1.04 22.49
N ALA A 512 -18.07 0.04 22.39
CA ALA A 512 -16.89 0.08 21.54
C ALA A 512 -17.25 0.21 20.05
N ARG A 513 -16.42 0.94 19.29
CA ARG A 513 -16.65 1.22 17.86
C ARG A 513 -15.44 0.91 17.00
N VAL A 514 -15.67 0.29 15.85
CA VAL A 514 -14.64 0.03 14.84
C VAL A 514 -15.12 0.48 13.46
N THR A 515 -14.28 1.27 12.81
CA THR A 515 -14.50 1.84 11.48
C THR A 515 -13.20 1.75 10.67
N THR A 516 -12.69 0.56 10.35
CA THR A 516 -11.36 0.42 9.71
C THR A 516 -11.41 0.44 8.17
N THR A 517 -10.30 0.84 7.54
CA THR A 517 -10.09 0.86 6.08
C THR A 517 -8.71 0.28 5.69
N PHE A 518 -8.12 -0.53 6.58
CA PHE A 518 -7.02 -1.44 6.25
C PHE A 518 -7.08 -2.66 7.16
N ALA A 519 -6.99 -3.87 6.57
CA ALA A 519 -7.01 -5.16 7.26
C ALA A 519 -8.17 -5.37 8.27
N GLY A 520 -8.33 -6.59 8.76
CA GLY A 520 -9.26 -6.84 9.86
C GLY A 520 -8.67 -6.52 11.23
N ILE A 521 -9.51 -6.14 12.19
CA ILE A 521 -9.11 -6.23 13.60
C ILE A 521 -9.04 -7.72 13.95
N GLY A 522 -7.88 -8.17 14.43
CA GLY A 522 -7.58 -9.59 14.62
C GLY A 522 -6.99 -10.29 13.39
N GLU A 523 -6.56 -9.53 12.37
CA GLU A 523 -5.86 -10.09 11.20
C GLU A 523 -4.47 -10.62 11.57
N PHE A 524 -3.70 -9.85 12.32
CA PHE A 524 -2.29 -10.15 12.62
C PHE A 524 -2.13 -10.82 14.01
N GLU A 525 -3.04 -10.58 14.95
CA GLU A 525 -2.95 -11.07 16.33
C GLU A 525 -4.27 -11.63 16.85
N GLN A 526 -4.18 -12.35 17.97
CA GLN A 526 -5.31 -12.96 18.67
C GLN A 526 -5.57 -12.27 20.02
N ASN A 527 -6.72 -12.59 20.62
CA ASN A 527 -7.15 -12.16 21.95
C ASN A 527 -7.34 -10.64 22.10
N ILE A 528 -7.73 -9.97 21.02
CA ILE A 528 -8.00 -8.53 21.02
C ILE A 528 -9.36 -8.27 21.65
N VAL A 529 -9.42 -7.41 22.68
CA VAL A 529 -10.65 -6.95 23.30
C VAL A 529 -10.80 -5.44 23.19
N LEU A 530 -11.86 -4.99 22.54
CA LEU A 530 -12.31 -3.61 22.53
C LEU A 530 -13.59 -3.50 23.38
N SER A 531 -13.56 -2.66 24.39
CA SER A 531 -14.64 -2.54 25.37
C SER A 531 -14.85 -1.10 25.81
N GLY A 532 -15.77 -0.88 26.76
CA GLY A 532 -16.12 0.44 27.24
C GLY A 532 -16.51 1.37 26.09
N THR A 533 -15.79 2.48 25.94
CA THR A 533 -16.04 3.50 24.91
C THR A 533 -14.93 3.61 23.86
N ALA A 534 -14.06 2.60 23.76
CA ALA A 534 -12.94 2.61 22.82
C ALA A 534 -13.41 2.73 21.35
N GLN A 535 -12.71 3.55 20.57
CA GLN A 535 -13.01 3.77 19.15
C GLN A 535 -11.74 3.59 18.31
N LEU A 536 -11.75 2.65 17.37
CA LEU A 536 -10.71 2.50 16.34
C LEU A 536 -11.25 2.94 15.00
N ILE A 537 -10.70 4.01 14.43
CA ILE A 537 -11.29 4.73 13.31
C ILE A 537 -10.22 4.95 12.23
N GLY A 538 -10.39 4.33 11.05
CA GLY A 538 -9.68 4.68 9.82
C GLY A 538 -8.18 4.32 9.76
N ASP A 539 -7.84 3.48 8.79
CA ASP A 539 -6.53 2.86 8.49
C ASP A 539 -5.70 2.43 9.69
N VAL A 540 -6.26 1.52 10.50
CA VAL A 540 -5.65 0.98 11.72
C VAL A 540 -5.13 -0.44 11.50
N GLU A 541 -3.98 -0.79 12.07
CA GLU A 541 -3.40 -2.13 12.07
C GLU A 541 -2.93 -2.47 13.49
N GLN A 542 -3.68 -3.29 14.23
CA GLN A 542 -3.59 -3.29 15.69
C GLN A 542 -2.87 -4.50 16.30
N ARG A 543 -1.59 -4.32 16.65
CA ARG A 543 -0.68 -5.42 16.96
C ARG A 543 -0.77 -6.07 18.35
N GLY A 544 -1.95 -6.58 18.70
CA GLY A 544 -2.23 -7.35 19.94
C GLY A 544 -2.81 -6.53 21.10
N ALA A 545 -3.08 -5.24 20.89
CA ALA A 545 -3.51 -4.34 21.95
C ALA A 545 -5.03 -4.32 22.17
N SER A 546 -5.43 -4.26 23.45
CA SER A 546 -6.83 -4.16 23.89
C SER A 546 -7.11 -2.79 24.49
N PHE A 547 -8.29 -2.23 24.22
CA PHE A 547 -8.63 -0.85 24.55
C PHE A 547 -10.01 -0.78 25.21
N ALA A 548 -10.11 0.00 26.28
CA ALA A 548 -11.37 0.24 27.00
C ALA A 548 -11.93 1.67 26.83
N ARG A 549 -11.10 2.58 26.31
CA ARG A 549 -11.43 4.00 26.07
C ARG A 549 -10.46 4.61 25.05
N GLY A 550 -10.71 5.85 24.66
CA GLY A 550 -9.90 6.58 23.69
C GLY A 550 -10.48 6.49 22.28
N ALA A 551 -10.03 7.39 21.40
CA ALA A 551 -10.38 7.37 19.98
C ALA A 551 -9.10 7.47 19.14
N TYR A 552 -8.83 6.45 18.34
CA TYR A 552 -7.55 6.24 17.66
C TYR A 552 -7.75 6.15 16.15
N SER A 553 -6.77 6.64 15.38
CA SER A 553 -6.77 6.60 13.91
C SER A 553 -5.35 6.55 13.34
N GLY A 554 -5.19 6.05 12.11
CA GLY A 554 -3.87 5.76 11.55
C GLY A 554 -3.25 4.52 12.22
N PHE A 555 -1.93 4.45 12.37
CA PHE A 555 -1.32 3.32 13.07
C PHE A 555 -1.70 3.28 14.55
N VAL A 556 -2.22 2.15 15.02
CA VAL A 556 -2.54 1.93 16.44
C VAL A 556 -1.88 0.65 16.89
N ASP A 557 -1.02 0.73 17.88
CA ASP A 557 -0.32 -0.40 18.50
C ASP A 557 -0.49 -0.33 20.03
N GLN A 558 0.17 -1.22 20.76
CA GLN A 558 0.06 -1.25 22.22
C GLN A 558 0.51 0.06 22.89
N ALA A 559 1.49 0.76 22.31
CA ALA A 559 1.96 2.04 22.84
C ALA A 559 0.89 3.14 22.76
N ALA A 560 -0.04 3.07 21.80
CA ALA A 560 -1.10 4.06 21.66
C ALA A 560 -2.08 4.08 22.84
N ALA A 561 -2.28 2.96 23.53
CA ALA A 561 -3.30 2.81 24.59
C ALA A 561 -3.17 3.79 25.75
N SER A 562 -1.96 4.29 26.01
CA SER A 562 -1.66 5.25 27.06
C SER A 562 -1.19 6.62 26.57
N ASP A 563 -1.09 6.83 25.25
CA ASP A 563 -0.54 8.06 24.67
C ASP A 563 -1.64 9.07 24.31
N PRO A 564 -1.74 10.22 25.02
CA PRO A 564 -2.73 11.25 24.72
C PRO A 564 -2.56 11.85 23.31
N LYS A 565 -1.33 11.91 22.78
CA LYS A 565 -1.06 12.41 21.42
C LYS A 565 -1.48 11.42 20.34
N ARG A 566 -1.79 10.17 20.70
CA ARG A 566 -2.31 9.15 19.78
C ARG A 566 -3.76 8.79 20.05
N GLY A 567 -4.45 9.50 20.95
CA GLY A 567 -5.90 9.40 21.12
C GLY A 567 -6.37 8.81 22.46
N ALA A 568 -5.47 8.48 23.39
CA ALA A 568 -5.83 7.80 24.65
C ALA A 568 -6.83 8.56 25.53
N ASN A 569 -6.84 9.90 25.44
CA ASN A 569 -7.71 10.77 26.21
C ASN A 569 -8.92 11.30 25.41
N LEU A 570 -9.09 10.89 24.15
CA LEU A 570 -10.21 11.34 23.33
C LEU A 570 -11.48 10.57 23.69
N MET A 571 -12.59 11.30 23.82
CA MET A 571 -13.91 10.71 24.07
C MET A 571 -14.68 10.41 22.77
N SER A 572 -14.22 10.99 21.66
CA SER A 572 -14.81 10.84 20.33
C SER A 572 -13.74 10.94 19.26
N ALA A 573 -13.95 10.25 18.14
CA ALA A 573 -13.13 10.41 16.96
C ALA A 573 -13.01 11.89 16.55
N PRO A 574 -11.82 12.37 16.16
CA PRO A 574 -11.67 13.65 15.50
C PRO A 574 -12.56 13.76 14.26
N ALA A 575 -13.08 14.95 14.00
CA ALA A 575 -13.72 15.24 12.72
C ALA A 575 -12.67 15.19 11.60
N GLU A 576 -13.09 14.73 10.43
CA GLU A 576 -12.20 14.53 9.29
C GLU A 576 -12.10 15.76 8.41
N VAL A 577 -10.99 15.89 7.66
CA VAL A 577 -10.82 16.91 6.61
C VAL A 577 -11.73 16.67 5.42
N THR A 578 -12.08 15.40 5.16
CA THR A 578 -13.04 15.00 4.13
C THR A 578 -14.46 15.22 4.65
N ALA A 579 -15.27 15.98 3.91
CA ALA A 579 -16.68 16.15 4.23
C ALA A 579 -17.46 14.86 3.99
N THR A 580 -18.49 14.59 4.80
CA THR A 580 -19.47 13.56 4.48
C THR A 580 -20.08 13.88 3.10
N PRO A 581 -19.97 12.96 2.11
CA PRO A 581 -20.38 13.27 0.75
C PRO A 581 -21.90 13.44 0.65
N ASN A 582 -22.33 14.52 0.02
CA ASN A 582 -23.72 14.71 -0.39
C ASN A 582 -23.91 14.16 -1.81
N TYR A 583 -24.35 12.90 -1.91
CA TYR A 583 -24.53 12.22 -3.19
C TYR A 583 -25.79 12.70 -3.94
N VAL A 584 -25.63 13.80 -4.69
CA VAL A 584 -26.67 14.36 -5.55
C VAL A 584 -26.27 14.22 -7.00
N TRP A 585 -27.04 13.46 -7.77
CA TRP A 585 -26.80 13.30 -9.20
C TRP A 585 -27.02 14.61 -9.96
N ARG A 586 -25.93 15.20 -10.46
CA ARG A 586 -25.93 16.41 -11.30
C ARG A 586 -26.27 16.03 -12.74
N LYS A 587 -27.19 16.76 -13.37
CA LYS A 587 -27.53 16.56 -14.79
C LYS A 587 -26.30 16.80 -15.66
#